data_AF-N6T1S4-F1
#
_entry.id   AF-N6T1S4-F1
#
_cell.length_a   1.000
_cell.length_b   1.000
_cell.length_c   1.000
_cell.angle_alpha   90.00
_cell.angle_beta   90.00
_cell.angle_gamma   90.00
#
_symmetry.space_group_name_H-M   'P 1'
#
loop_
_entity.id
_entity.type
_entity.pdbx_description
1 polymer ?
#
loop_
_entity_poly.entity_id
_entity_poly.type
_entity_poly.pdbx_seq_one_letter_code
_entity_poly.pdbx_strand_id
1 'polypeptide(L)'
;MSILALQENAKKAMQQLSYFTNEELDEVLNNDEKLLEIIGNMENSCLKSLEDEKEKIIEQNKSLAELNLSKEPELVEGREKLNSLYDEVERLTKGLDDKTTELRSKGGDISLETALALLQTAASEMEEESDQCAKRFLDNEIELDSFLDEFQTKRKLMHTRLVKADKLAKILQRGDPSIGLGMPNYINAPPVNINRGFFPGVVSPGSPPVGGVPYPTGPLNMPLPPLGMNFPQNHY
;
A
#
# COMPACT_ATOMS: atom_id res chain seq x y z
N MET A 1 42.43 7.79 21.17
CA MET A 1 43.80 7.63 21.70
C MET A 1 44.29 8.95 22.28
N SER A 2 44.58 8.99 23.58
CA SER A 2 45.02 10.21 24.26
C SER A 2 46.50 10.47 23.99
N ILE A 3 46.87 11.72 23.69
CA ILE A 3 48.25 12.22 23.61
C ILE A 3 49.09 11.78 24.82
N LEU A 4 48.43 11.62 25.98
CA LEU A 4 49.04 11.17 27.23
C LEU A 4 49.65 9.76 27.14
N ALA A 5 49.00 8.84 26.40
CA ALA A 5 49.52 7.48 26.23
C ALA A 5 50.81 7.46 25.40
N LEU A 6 50.87 8.27 24.34
CA LEU A 6 52.09 8.45 23.55
C LEU A 6 53.22 9.09 24.38
N GLN A 7 52.89 10.06 25.24
CA GLN A 7 53.86 10.77 26.07
C GLN A 7 54.46 9.88 27.17
N GLU A 8 53.66 9.04 27.80
CA GLU A 8 54.11 8.06 28.80
C GLU A 8 55.05 7.03 28.17
N ASN A 9 54.76 6.59 26.95
CA ASN A 9 55.56 5.61 26.23
C ASN A 9 56.88 6.18 25.71
N ALA A 10 56.89 7.42 25.22
CA ALA A 10 58.12 8.13 24.89
C ALA A 10 59.04 8.25 26.12
N LYS A 11 58.45 8.47 27.31
CA LYS A 11 59.20 8.53 28.57
C LYS A 11 59.81 7.17 28.96
N LYS A 12 59.07 6.07 28.79
CA LYS A 12 59.59 4.71 29.00
C LYS A 12 60.71 4.37 28.01
N ALA A 13 60.57 4.79 26.76
CA ALA A 13 61.60 4.60 25.73
C ALA A 13 62.89 5.35 26.06
N MET A 14 62.79 6.62 26.46
CA MET A 14 63.96 7.39 26.91
C MET A 14 64.61 6.80 28.16
N GLN A 15 63.84 6.22 29.08
CA GLN A 15 64.37 5.61 30.29
C GLN A 15 65.18 4.35 29.99
N GLN A 16 64.80 3.56 29.00
CA GLN A 16 65.60 2.42 28.54
C GLN A 16 66.85 2.85 27.78
N LEU A 17 66.73 3.84 26.89
CA LEU A 17 67.87 4.42 26.16
C LEU A 17 68.94 4.99 27.11
N SER A 18 68.55 5.37 28.33
CA SER A 18 69.50 5.85 29.36
C SER A 18 70.46 4.80 29.92
N TYR A 19 70.19 3.50 29.72
CA TYR A 19 71.07 2.41 30.17
C TYR A 19 72.11 1.97 29.13
N PHE A 20 72.06 2.52 27.91
CA PHE A 20 73.00 2.21 26.84
C PHE A 20 74.27 3.07 26.93
N THR A 21 75.38 2.51 26.48
CA THR A 21 76.66 3.22 26.34
C THR A 21 76.63 4.18 25.15
N ASN A 22 77.56 5.15 25.10
CA ASN A 22 77.62 6.10 23.99
C ASN A 22 77.82 5.42 22.64
N GLU A 23 78.59 4.33 22.57
CA GLU A 23 78.79 3.56 21.34
C GLU A 23 77.51 2.85 20.89
N GLU A 24 76.72 2.31 21.83
CA GLU A 24 75.43 1.69 21.53
C GLU A 24 74.38 2.73 21.13
N LEU A 25 74.36 3.91 21.76
CA LEU A 25 73.48 5.02 21.40
C LEU A 25 73.78 5.56 20.00
N ASP A 26 75.07 5.66 19.64
CA ASP A 26 75.50 6.10 18.31
C ASP A 26 75.15 5.05 17.24
N GLU A 27 75.20 3.77 17.60
CA GLU A 27 74.77 2.68 16.72
C GLU A 27 73.24 2.66 16.52
N VAL A 28 72.47 2.95 17.57
CA VAL A 28 71.00 3.06 17.50
C VAL A 28 70.56 4.31 16.72
N LEU A 29 71.29 5.42 16.85
CA LEU A 29 71.02 6.66 16.10
C LEU A 29 71.28 6.50 14.59
N ASN A 30 72.27 5.69 14.23
CA ASN A 30 72.70 5.51 12.84
C ASN A 30 72.08 4.26 12.17
N ASN A 31 71.26 3.48 12.87
CA ASN A 31 70.61 2.29 12.34
C ASN A 31 69.12 2.23 12.72
N ASP A 32 68.28 2.64 11.78
CA ASP A 32 66.82 2.64 11.93
C ASP A 32 66.25 1.25 12.23
N GLU A 33 66.85 0.15 11.74
CA GLU A 33 66.39 -1.21 12.06
C GLU A 33 66.64 -1.56 13.53
N LYS A 34 67.77 -1.15 14.09
CA LYS A 34 68.07 -1.33 15.53
C LYS A 34 67.16 -0.49 16.39
N LEU A 35 66.86 0.74 15.96
CA LEU A 35 65.89 1.60 16.63
C LEU A 35 64.47 0.98 16.59
N LEU A 36 64.06 0.43 15.45
CA LEU A 36 62.80 -0.30 15.30
C LEU A 36 62.76 -1.60 16.12
N GLU A 37 63.89 -2.31 16.27
CA GLU A 37 64.01 -3.49 17.11
C GLU A 37 63.89 -3.14 18.60
N ILE A 38 64.53 -2.05 19.04
CA ILE A 38 64.41 -1.55 20.41
C ILE A 38 62.99 -1.07 20.70
N ILE A 39 62.36 -0.35 19.77
CA ILE A 39 60.95 0.05 19.88
C ILE A 39 60.04 -1.18 19.82
N GLY A 40 60.38 -2.20 19.04
CA GLY A 40 59.67 -3.48 18.91
C GLY A 40 59.71 -4.34 20.18
N ASN A 41 60.88 -4.38 20.84
CA ASN A 41 61.17 -5.13 22.06
C ASN A 41 60.72 -4.41 23.34
N MET A 42 60.62 -3.07 23.32
CA MET A 42 59.86 -2.34 24.32
C MET A 42 58.43 -2.81 24.23
N GLU A 43 57.97 -3.46 25.29
CA GLU A 43 56.64 -4.04 25.39
C GLU A 43 55.58 -3.03 24.92
N ASN A 44 55.17 -3.23 23.66
CA ASN A 44 54.49 -2.27 22.81
C ASN A 44 53.01 -2.18 23.20
N SER A 45 52.72 -1.82 24.44
CA SER A 45 51.35 -1.72 24.93
C SER A 45 50.47 -0.86 24.01
N CYS A 46 51.02 0.15 23.34
CA CYS A 46 50.30 0.99 22.39
C CYS A 46 50.10 0.34 21.02
N LEU A 47 51.18 -0.13 20.36
CA LEU A 47 51.06 -0.75 19.03
C LEU A 47 50.29 -2.06 19.10
N LYS A 48 50.50 -2.85 20.14
CA LYS A 48 49.76 -4.10 20.37
C LYS A 48 48.29 -3.84 20.70
N SER A 49 47.99 -2.84 21.53
CA SER A 49 46.60 -2.40 21.78
C SER A 49 45.92 -1.86 20.51
N LEU A 50 46.66 -1.16 19.65
CA LEU A 50 46.15 -0.67 18.37
C LEU A 50 45.89 -1.83 17.39
N GLU A 51 46.78 -2.81 17.35
CA GLU A 51 46.59 -4.04 16.57
C GLU A 51 45.40 -4.85 17.08
N ASP A 52 45.24 -5.00 18.40
CA ASP A 52 44.09 -5.65 19.04
C ASP A 52 42.78 -4.88 18.74
N GLU A 53 42.79 -3.54 18.81
CA GLU A 53 41.63 -2.70 18.47
C GLU A 53 41.27 -2.82 16.99
N LYS A 54 42.27 -2.82 16.10
CA LYS A 54 42.09 -3.05 14.66
C LYS A 54 41.48 -4.42 14.41
N GLU A 55 42.01 -5.48 15.01
CA GLU A 55 41.50 -6.84 14.84
C GLU A 55 40.08 -6.98 15.38
N LYS A 56 39.77 -6.35 16.53
CA LYS A 56 38.42 -6.26 17.06
C LYS A 56 37.46 -5.57 16.10
N ILE A 57 37.85 -4.44 15.50
CA ILE A 57 37.00 -3.73 14.53
C ILE A 57 36.80 -4.56 13.25
N ILE A 58 37.84 -5.25 12.78
CA ILE A 58 37.75 -6.15 11.63
C ILE A 58 36.77 -7.28 11.92
N GLU A 59 36.88 -7.93 13.08
CA GLU A 59 35.98 -9.01 13.48
C GLU A 59 34.54 -8.51 13.65
N GLN A 60 34.36 -7.33 14.24
CA GLN A 60 33.04 -6.68 14.35
C GLN A 60 32.45 -6.36 12.98
N ASN A 61 33.24 -5.79 12.07
CA ASN A 61 32.80 -5.47 10.72
C ASN A 61 32.41 -6.74 9.96
N LYS A 62 33.23 -7.79 10.07
CA LYS A 62 32.97 -9.10 9.47
C LYS A 62 31.68 -9.72 10.02
N SER A 63 31.49 -9.72 11.34
CA SER A 63 30.27 -10.21 11.97
C SER A 63 29.03 -9.42 11.51
N LEU A 64 29.12 -8.09 11.40
CA LEU A 64 28.04 -7.26 10.87
C LEU A 64 27.76 -7.53 9.38
N ALA A 65 28.80 -7.73 8.58
CA ALA A 65 28.66 -8.08 7.17
C ALA A 65 27.99 -9.45 7.00
N GLU A 66 28.39 -10.45 7.79
CA GLU A 66 27.77 -11.77 7.82
C GLU A 66 26.31 -11.69 8.28
N LEU A 67 26.00 -10.88 9.29
CA LEU A 67 24.61 -10.64 9.71
C LEU A 67 23.79 -9.98 8.59
N ASN A 68 24.33 -8.96 7.92
CA ASN A 68 23.64 -8.30 6.81
C ASN A 68 23.38 -9.27 5.65
N LEU A 69 24.36 -10.10 5.29
CA LEU A 69 24.20 -11.15 4.29
C LEU A 69 23.17 -12.20 4.71
N SER A 70 23.11 -12.54 6.01
CA SER A 70 22.07 -13.46 6.52
C SER A 70 20.64 -12.90 6.42
N LYS A 71 20.50 -11.57 6.31
CA LYS A 71 19.20 -10.89 6.17
C LYS A 71 18.75 -10.71 4.73
N GLU A 72 19.66 -10.77 3.77
CA GLU A 72 19.33 -10.75 2.34
C GLU A 72 18.27 -11.77 1.93
N PRO A 73 18.34 -13.08 2.29
CA PRO A 73 17.30 -14.04 1.88
C PRO A 73 15.92 -13.71 2.45
N GLU A 74 15.85 -13.24 3.70
CA GLU A 74 14.58 -12.83 4.34
C GLU A 74 13.95 -11.63 3.61
N LEU A 75 14.77 -10.66 3.21
CA LEU A 75 14.33 -9.49 2.44
C LEU A 75 13.89 -9.86 1.02
N VAL A 76 14.62 -10.76 0.35
CA VAL A 76 14.27 -11.25 -0.99
C VAL A 76 12.94 -12.01 -0.95
N GLU A 77 12.78 -12.93 0.00
CA GLU A 77 11.53 -13.68 0.20
C GLU A 77 10.36 -12.73 0.52
N GLY A 78 10.58 -11.75 1.40
CA GLY A 78 9.58 -10.73 1.73
C GLY A 78 9.16 -9.91 0.49
N ARG A 79 10.12 -9.53 -0.36
CA ARG A 79 9.86 -8.82 -1.61
C ARG A 79 9.08 -9.68 -2.61
N GLU A 80 9.43 -10.96 -2.74
CA GLU A 80 8.71 -11.88 -3.63
C GLU A 80 7.27 -12.10 -3.18
N LYS A 81 7.05 -12.31 -1.87
CA LYS A 81 5.69 -12.41 -1.30
C LYS A 81 4.88 -11.13 -1.55
N LEU A 82 5.51 -9.97 -1.35
CA LEU A 82 4.86 -8.69 -1.58
C LEU A 82 4.46 -8.52 -3.06
N ASN A 83 5.35 -8.84 -3.99
CA ASN A 83 5.05 -8.81 -5.43
C ASN A 83 3.92 -9.78 -5.79
N SER A 84 3.96 -11.02 -5.28
CA SER A 84 2.89 -11.98 -5.50
C SER A 84 1.54 -11.48 -5.00
N LEU A 85 1.51 -10.81 -3.84
CA LEU A 85 0.28 -10.24 -3.31
C LEU A 85 -0.21 -9.07 -4.14
N TYR A 86 0.70 -8.23 -4.66
CA TYR A 86 0.34 -7.16 -5.59
C TYR A 86 -0.27 -7.70 -6.88
N ASP A 87 0.33 -8.73 -7.49
CA ASP A 87 -0.19 -9.38 -8.68
C ASP A 87 -1.58 -9.99 -8.43
N GLU A 88 -1.81 -10.57 -7.25
CA GLU A 88 -3.11 -11.09 -6.86
C GLU A 88 -4.16 -9.98 -6.72
N VAL A 89 -3.81 -8.88 -6.06
CA VAL A 89 -4.69 -7.72 -5.90
C VAL A 89 -5.04 -7.11 -7.25
N GLU A 90 -4.08 -6.98 -8.17
CA GLU A 90 -4.32 -6.49 -9.52
C GLU A 90 -5.30 -7.41 -10.27
N ARG A 91 -5.07 -8.72 -10.22
CA ARG A 91 -5.95 -9.72 -10.83
C ARG A 91 -7.38 -9.67 -10.26
N LEU A 92 -7.51 -9.55 -8.95
CA LEU A 92 -8.80 -9.45 -8.28
C LEU A 92 -9.53 -8.14 -8.61
N THR A 93 -8.79 -7.02 -8.65
CA THR A 93 -9.33 -5.72 -9.02
C THR A 93 -9.85 -5.74 -10.45
N LYS A 94 -9.08 -6.28 -11.39
CA LYS A 94 -9.53 -6.45 -12.77
C LYS A 94 -10.77 -7.34 -12.87
N GLY A 95 -10.79 -8.46 -12.15
CA GLY A 95 -11.96 -9.33 -12.11
C GLY A 95 -13.21 -8.67 -11.49
N LEU A 96 -13.02 -7.75 -10.54
CA LEU A 96 -14.10 -6.95 -9.97
C LEU A 96 -14.60 -5.90 -10.95
N ASP A 97 -13.71 -5.23 -11.68
CA ASP A 97 -14.06 -4.26 -12.72
C ASP A 97 -14.84 -4.94 -13.86
N ASP A 98 -14.38 -6.12 -14.32
CA ASP A 98 -15.07 -6.92 -15.33
C ASP A 98 -16.49 -7.32 -14.87
N LYS A 99 -16.64 -7.76 -13.61
CA LYS A 99 -17.96 -8.11 -13.05
C LYS A 99 -18.86 -6.90 -12.86
N THR A 100 -18.30 -5.76 -12.44
CA THR A 100 -19.04 -4.51 -12.26
C THR A 100 -19.56 -4.00 -13.61
N THR A 101 -18.72 -4.04 -14.65
CA THR A 101 -19.12 -3.63 -16.01
C THR A 101 -20.15 -4.58 -16.60
N GLU A 102 -20.00 -5.89 -16.42
CA GLU A 102 -21.00 -6.88 -16.81
C GLU A 102 -22.34 -6.63 -16.11
N LEU A 103 -22.33 -6.39 -14.79
CA LEU A 103 -23.53 -6.09 -14.02
C LEU A 103 -24.22 -4.81 -14.51
N ARG A 104 -23.44 -3.76 -14.78
CA ARG A 104 -23.97 -2.51 -15.34
C ARG A 104 -24.59 -2.72 -16.72
N SER A 105 -23.94 -3.50 -17.59
CA SER A 105 -24.46 -3.81 -18.93
C SER A 105 -25.79 -4.57 -18.87
N LYS A 106 -25.97 -5.45 -17.88
CA LYS A 106 -27.21 -6.22 -17.65
C LYS A 106 -28.29 -5.41 -16.92
N GLY A 107 -27.89 -4.53 -16.01
CA GLY A 107 -28.78 -3.74 -15.17
C GLY A 107 -29.43 -2.55 -15.90
N GLY A 108 -28.85 -2.11 -17.02
CA GLY A 108 -29.27 -0.90 -17.71
C GLY A 108 -28.99 0.37 -16.89
N ASP A 109 -28.97 1.53 -17.53
CA ASP A 109 -28.72 2.82 -16.85
C ASP A 109 -29.97 3.41 -16.15
N ILE A 110 -31.06 2.64 -16.03
CA ILE A 110 -32.32 3.13 -15.45
C ILE A 110 -32.37 2.77 -13.97
N SER A 111 -32.35 3.79 -13.10
CA SER A 111 -32.55 3.58 -11.67
C SER A 111 -33.95 3.05 -11.37
N LEU A 112 -34.08 2.34 -10.25
CA LEU A 112 -35.36 1.75 -9.85
C LEU A 112 -36.42 2.84 -9.59
N GLU A 113 -35.98 4.00 -9.10
CA GLU A 113 -36.78 5.21 -8.92
C GLU A 113 -37.23 5.80 -10.26
N THR A 114 -36.34 5.88 -11.25
CA THR A 114 -36.70 6.32 -12.61
C THR A 114 -37.70 5.36 -13.24
N ALA A 115 -37.50 4.05 -13.08
CA ALA A 115 -38.43 3.04 -13.57
C ALA A 115 -39.82 3.16 -12.91
N LEU A 116 -39.88 3.45 -11.61
CA LEU A 116 -41.14 3.71 -10.90
C LEU A 116 -41.85 4.94 -11.47
N ALA A 117 -41.14 6.06 -11.63
CA ALA A 117 -41.72 7.28 -12.17
C ALA A 117 -42.28 7.07 -13.58
N LEU A 118 -41.50 6.43 -14.47
CA LEU A 118 -41.95 6.09 -15.83
C LEU A 118 -43.19 5.20 -15.84
N LEU A 119 -43.25 4.22 -14.93
CA LEU A 119 -44.39 3.31 -14.83
C LEU A 119 -45.66 4.02 -14.32
N GLN A 120 -45.52 4.98 -13.40
CA GLN A 120 -46.63 5.82 -12.92
C GLN A 120 -47.12 6.75 -14.03
N THR A 121 -46.22 7.44 -14.74
CA THR A 121 -46.57 8.29 -15.89
C THR A 121 -47.32 7.47 -16.95
N ALA A 122 -46.79 6.31 -17.35
CA ALA A 122 -47.44 5.44 -18.31
C ALA A 122 -48.76 4.83 -17.81
N ALA A 123 -49.01 4.80 -16.50
CA ALA A 123 -50.32 4.41 -15.96
C ALA A 123 -51.32 5.56 -16.08
N SER A 124 -50.91 6.79 -15.73
CA SER A 124 -51.72 8.00 -15.88
C SER A 124 -52.07 8.30 -17.34
N GLU A 125 -51.14 8.09 -18.27
CA GLU A 125 -51.43 8.21 -19.72
C GLU A 125 -52.53 7.24 -20.17
N MET A 126 -52.49 5.98 -19.71
CA MET A 126 -53.54 5.01 -20.04
C MET A 126 -54.88 5.33 -19.39
N GLU A 127 -54.86 5.93 -18.20
CA GLU A 127 -56.06 6.43 -17.54
C GLU A 127 -56.71 7.54 -18.37
N GLU A 128 -55.93 8.54 -18.78
CA GLU A 128 -56.41 9.63 -19.65
C GLU A 128 -56.93 9.09 -20.99
N GLU A 129 -56.20 8.19 -21.64
CA GLU A 129 -56.66 7.56 -22.88
C GLU A 129 -57.96 6.76 -22.70
N SER A 130 -58.14 6.11 -21.54
CA SER A 130 -59.38 5.40 -21.23
C SER A 130 -60.55 6.36 -21.01
N ASP A 131 -60.30 7.51 -20.40
CA ASP A 131 -61.30 8.56 -20.20
C ASP A 131 -61.68 9.23 -21.53
N GLN A 132 -60.71 9.44 -22.42
CA GLN A 132 -60.97 9.91 -23.79
C GLN A 132 -61.82 8.90 -24.57
N CYS A 133 -61.51 7.61 -24.47
CA CYS A 133 -62.34 6.53 -25.06
C CYS A 133 -63.79 6.58 -24.52
N ALA A 134 -63.96 6.77 -23.21
CA ALA A 134 -65.29 6.91 -22.61
C ALA A 134 -66.04 8.16 -23.10
N LYS A 135 -65.36 9.31 -23.23
CA LYS A 135 -65.97 10.54 -23.77
C LYS A 135 -66.45 10.34 -25.21
N ARG A 136 -65.59 9.80 -26.08
CA ARG A 136 -65.93 9.52 -27.49
C ARG A 136 -67.15 8.60 -27.62
N PHE A 137 -67.31 7.63 -26.73
CA PHE A 137 -68.50 6.79 -26.68
C PHE A 137 -69.76 7.58 -26.27
N LEU A 138 -69.67 8.43 -25.24
CA LEU A 138 -70.79 9.28 -24.80
C LEU A 138 -71.21 10.31 -25.87
N ASP A 139 -70.25 10.77 -26.66
CA ASP A 139 -70.46 11.69 -27.79
C ASP A 139 -70.98 10.96 -29.05
N ASN A 140 -71.19 9.64 -28.98
CA ASN A 140 -71.59 8.76 -30.09
C ASN A 140 -70.61 8.72 -31.28
N GLU A 141 -69.32 8.99 -31.03
CA GLU A 141 -68.26 8.93 -32.05
C GLU A 141 -67.77 7.50 -32.32
N ILE A 142 -68.01 6.56 -31.38
CA ILE A 142 -67.63 5.16 -31.49
C ILE A 142 -68.78 4.22 -31.09
N GLU A 143 -68.85 3.05 -31.72
CA GLU A 143 -69.85 2.02 -31.44
C GLU A 143 -69.52 1.22 -30.17
N LEU A 144 -70.55 0.61 -29.57
CA LEU A 144 -70.44 -0.10 -28.28
C LEU A 144 -69.37 -1.20 -28.29
N ASP A 145 -69.33 -2.02 -29.34
CA ASP A 145 -68.40 -3.15 -29.42
C ASP A 145 -66.94 -2.66 -29.48
N SER A 146 -66.69 -1.56 -30.23
CA SER A 146 -65.38 -0.93 -30.30
C SER A 146 -64.97 -0.27 -28.97
N PHE A 147 -65.92 0.36 -28.28
CA PHE A 147 -65.68 0.94 -26.96
C PHE A 147 -65.30 -0.14 -25.94
N LEU A 148 -66.03 -1.26 -25.90
CA LEU A 148 -65.78 -2.33 -24.94
C LEU A 148 -64.38 -2.93 -25.10
N ASP A 149 -63.92 -3.14 -26.33
CA ASP A 149 -62.59 -3.71 -26.59
C ASP A 149 -61.46 -2.73 -26.21
N GLU A 150 -61.53 -1.47 -26.65
CA GLU A 150 -60.52 -0.46 -26.34
C GLU A 150 -60.48 -0.10 -24.85
N PHE A 151 -61.64 0.16 -24.23
CA PHE A 151 -61.73 0.61 -22.86
C PHE A 151 -61.26 -0.46 -21.88
N GLN A 152 -61.71 -1.71 -22.04
CA GLN A 152 -61.28 -2.80 -21.17
C GLN A 152 -59.78 -3.06 -21.31
N THR A 153 -59.24 -3.01 -22.53
CA THR A 153 -57.80 -3.21 -22.77
C THR A 153 -56.98 -2.12 -22.07
N LYS A 154 -57.34 -0.84 -22.23
CA LYS A 154 -56.66 0.30 -21.59
C LYS A 154 -56.76 0.23 -20.07
N ARG A 155 -57.94 0.01 -19.50
CA ARG A 155 -58.14 -0.10 -18.03
C ARG A 155 -57.40 -1.30 -17.44
N LYS A 156 -57.40 -2.46 -18.11
CA LYS A 156 -56.64 -3.63 -17.68
C LYS A 156 -55.14 -3.35 -17.65
N LEU A 157 -54.62 -2.67 -18.67
CA LEU A 157 -53.20 -2.31 -18.73
C LEU A 157 -52.83 -1.26 -17.67
N MET A 158 -53.64 -0.22 -17.51
CA MET A 158 -53.50 0.80 -16.47
C MET A 158 -53.45 0.17 -15.07
N HIS A 159 -54.44 -0.64 -14.68
CA HIS A 159 -54.46 -1.31 -13.37
C HIS A 159 -53.26 -2.25 -13.19
N THR A 160 -52.84 -2.95 -14.25
CA THR A 160 -51.63 -3.79 -14.19
C THR A 160 -50.38 -2.96 -13.91
N ARG A 161 -50.23 -1.78 -14.54
CA ARG A 161 -49.11 -0.86 -14.31
C ARG A 161 -49.15 -0.28 -12.89
N LEU A 162 -50.31 0.12 -12.38
CA LEU A 162 -50.47 0.59 -11.00
C LEU A 162 -50.07 -0.48 -9.97
N VAL A 163 -50.53 -1.73 -10.14
CA VAL A 163 -50.14 -2.83 -9.24
C VAL A 163 -48.63 -3.06 -9.28
N LYS A 164 -48.01 -3.00 -10.46
CA LYS A 164 -46.55 -3.12 -10.60
C LYS A 164 -45.82 -1.94 -9.94
N ALA A 165 -46.32 -0.71 -10.10
CA ALA A 165 -45.77 0.48 -9.46
C ALA A 165 -45.86 0.40 -7.93
N ASP A 166 -47.00 -0.03 -7.38
CA ASP A 166 -47.18 -0.23 -5.94
C ASP A 166 -46.22 -1.29 -5.37
N LYS A 167 -45.98 -2.37 -6.11
CA LYS A 167 -45.02 -3.40 -5.70
C LYS A 167 -43.60 -2.88 -5.75
N LEU A 168 -43.24 -2.13 -6.79
CA LEU A 168 -41.93 -1.50 -6.94
C LEU A 168 -41.67 -0.45 -5.85
N ALA A 169 -42.68 0.37 -5.52
CA ALA A 169 -42.62 1.32 -4.42
C ALA A 169 -42.41 0.64 -3.07
N LYS A 170 -43.03 -0.53 -2.85
CA LYS A 170 -42.77 -1.35 -1.64
C LYS A 170 -41.36 -1.91 -1.59
N ILE A 171 -40.78 -2.30 -2.73
CA ILE A 171 -39.38 -2.76 -2.81
C ILE A 171 -38.43 -1.60 -2.45
N LEU A 172 -38.67 -0.41 -3.01
CA LEU A 172 -37.91 0.80 -2.72
C LEU A 172 -38.01 1.24 -1.26
N GLN A 173 -39.22 1.22 -0.69
CA GLN A 173 -39.46 1.69 0.68
C GLN A 173 -38.88 0.77 1.75
N ARG A 174 -38.82 -0.54 1.49
CA ARG A 174 -38.35 -1.52 2.47
C ARG A 174 -36.83 -1.70 2.49
N GLY A 175 -36.11 -1.29 1.45
CA GLY A 175 -34.67 -1.59 1.33
C GLY A 175 -34.34 -3.06 1.60
N ASP A 176 -35.27 -3.97 1.26
CA ASP A 176 -35.43 -5.25 1.95
C ASP A 176 -34.46 -6.31 1.43
N PRO A 177 -33.56 -6.86 2.27
CA PRO A 177 -32.75 -8.03 1.93
C PRO A 177 -33.57 -9.34 1.78
N SER A 178 -34.90 -9.31 1.91
CA SER A 178 -35.78 -10.49 1.86
C SER A 178 -36.17 -10.98 0.45
N ILE A 179 -35.95 -10.20 -0.61
CA ILE A 179 -35.73 -10.81 -1.93
C ILE A 179 -34.31 -11.37 -1.81
N GLY A 180 -34.16 -12.70 -1.66
CA GLY A 180 -32.94 -13.43 -1.26
C GLY A 180 -31.66 -13.23 -2.11
N LEU A 181 -31.56 -12.14 -2.84
CA LEU A 181 -30.35 -11.51 -3.30
C LEU A 181 -29.98 -10.46 -2.24
N GLY A 182 -29.27 -10.88 -1.18
CA GLY A 182 -28.62 -9.99 -0.20
C GLY A 182 -27.50 -9.14 -0.82
N MET A 183 -27.79 -8.54 -1.98
CA MET A 183 -26.88 -7.78 -2.81
C MET A 183 -27.24 -6.31 -2.64
N PRO A 184 -26.30 -5.46 -2.21
CA PRO A 184 -26.41 -4.02 -2.37
C PRO A 184 -26.86 -3.69 -3.80
N ASN A 185 -27.64 -2.62 -3.94
CA ASN A 185 -28.10 -2.14 -5.24
C ASN A 185 -26.90 -1.57 -6.04
N TYR A 186 -26.04 -2.45 -6.55
CA TYR A 186 -24.80 -2.09 -7.25
C TYR A 186 -25.03 -1.50 -8.64
N ILE A 187 -26.27 -1.55 -9.14
CA ILE A 187 -26.65 -0.98 -10.45
C ILE A 187 -26.51 0.55 -10.44
N ASN A 188 -26.61 1.21 -9.27
CA ASN A 188 -26.48 2.66 -9.13
C ASN A 188 -25.43 3.10 -8.09
N ALA A 189 -24.62 2.19 -7.57
CA ALA A 189 -23.56 2.57 -6.64
C ALA A 189 -22.46 3.33 -7.41
N PRO A 190 -21.99 4.50 -6.92
CA PRO A 190 -20.84 5.15 -7.51
C PRO A 190 -19.66 4.16 -7.53
N PRO A 191 -18.78 4.22 -8.55
CA PRO A 191 -17.64 3.34 -8.64
C PRO A 191 -16.89 3.39 -7.31
N VAL A 192 -16.69 2.22 -6.69
CA VAL A 192 -15.92 2.12 -5.45
C VAL A 192 -14.51 2.57 -5.81
N ASN A 193 -14.17 3.80 -5.45
CA ASN A 193 -12.82 4.32 -5.64
C ASN A 193 -11.92 3.57 -4.65
N ILE A 194 -11.34 2.46 -5.11
CA ILE A 194 -10.24 1.81 -4.42
C ILE A 194 -9.12 2.83 -4.37
N ASN A 195 -8.90 3.39 -3.18
CA ASN A 195 -7.94 4.47 -2.98
C ASN A 195 -6.52 3.92 -3.19
N ARG A 196 -6.05 3.97 -4.44
CA ARG A 196 -4.73 3.46 -4.86
C ARG A 196 -3.56 4.16 -4.15
N GLY A 197 -3.80 5.30 -3.49
CA GLY A 197 -2.81 6.03 -2.70
C GLY A 197 -2.40 5.35 -1.38
N PHE A 198 -3.09 4.29 -0.96
CA PHE A 198 -2.73 3.53 0.24
C PHE A 198 -1.70 2.41 -0.02
N PHE A 199 -1.30 2.21 -1.28
CA PHE A 199 -0.39 1.13 -1.69
C PHE A 199 0.96 1.70 -2.17
N PRO A 200 2.05 1.51 -1.41
CA PRO A 200 3.39 1.95 -1.82
C PRO A 200 3.85 1.20 -3.07
N GLY A 201 3.98 1.90 -4.20
CA GLY A 201 4.50 1.33 -5.47
C GLY A 201 3.55 1.41 -6.66
N VAL A 202 2.30 1.84 -6.49
CA VAL A 202 1.38 2.06 -7.61
C VAL A 202 1.72 3.38 -8.28
N VAL A 203 2.48 3.32 -9.38
CA VAL A 203 2.76 4.46 -10.24
C VAL A 203 1.45 5.01 -10.81
N SER A 204 1.10 6.23 -10.44
CA SER A 204 0.01 6.97 -11.06
C SER A 204 0.45 7.36 -12.48
N PRO A 205 -0.37 7.17 -13.53
CA PRO A 205 0.00 7.59 -14.88
C PRO A 205 0.09 9.12 -14.92
N GLY A 206 1.31 9.65 -14.85
CA GLY A 206 1.57 11.10 -14.84
C GLY A 206 2.85 11.56 -14.13
N SER A 207 3.59 10.68 -13.44
CA SER A 207 4.85 11.03 -12.76
C SER A 207 6.07 10.66 -13.62
N PRO A 208 7.09 11.52 -13.75
CA PRO A 208 8.28 11.24 -14.58
C PRO A 208 9.14 10.13 -13.96
N PRO A 209 9.88 9.36 -14.80
CA PRO A 209 10.66 8.22 -14.33
C PRO A 209 11.94 8.72 -13.67
N VAL A 210 12.09 8.54 -12.35
CA VAL A 210 13.37 8.74 -11.68
C VAL A 210 14.14 7.43 -11.76
N GLY A 211 15.23 7.46 -12.54
CA GLY A 211 16.12 6.33 -12.80
C GLY A 211 16.69 5.71 -11.53
N GLY A 212 16.93 4.39 -11.62
CA GLY A 212 17.43 3.57 -10.52
C GLY A 212 18.81 3.98 -10.04
N VAL A 213 18.90 4.22 -8.74
CA VAL A 213 20.13 4.19 -7.95
C VAL A 213 19.89 3.29 -6.73
N PRO A 214 20.90 2.53 -6.27
CA PRO A 214 20.77 1.47 -5.28
C PRO A 214 20.56 1.97 -3.83
N TYR A 215 20.32 3.26 -3.62
CA TYR A 215 20.04 3.85 -2.31
C TYR A 215 18.80 4.76 -2.39
N PRO A 216 17.95 4.77 -1.35
CA PRO A 216 16.71 5.55 -1.36
C PRO A 216 17.03 7.06 -1.29
N THR A 217 16.73 7.79 -2.38
CA THR A 217 16.89 9.25 -2.47
C THR A 217 15.56 10.01 -2.28
N GLY A 218 14.52 9.35 -1.78
CA GLY A 218 13.23 9.98 -1.46
C GLY A 218 13.14 10.46 -0.01
N PRO A 219 12.24 11.40 0.32
CA PRO A 219 11.96 11.75 1.71
C PRO A 219 11.53 10.49 2.47
N LEU A 220 12.33 10.11 3.47
CA LEU A 220 12.14 8.93 4.31
C LEU A 220 10.86 9.08 5.14
N ASN A 221 9.73 8.62 4.61
CA ASN A 221 8.48 8.54 5.34
C ASN A 221 8.39 7.22 6.12
N MET A 222 9.46 6.82 6.81
CA MET A 222 9.39 5.72 7.78
C MET A 222 8.74 6.25 9.06
N PRO A 223 7.74 5.54 9.64
CA PRO A 223 7.25 5.87 10.97
C PRO A 223 8.43 5.74 11.94
N LEU A 224 8.86 6.88 12.50
CA LEU A 224 9.85 6.90 13.57
C LEU A 224 9.30 6.04 14.73
N PRO A 225 10.05 5.04 15.24
CA PRO A 225 9.67 4.43 16.50
C PRO A 225 9.65 5.50 17.59
N PRO A 226 8.68 5.46 18.52
CA PRO A 226 8.53 6.49 19.55
C PRO A 226 9.83 6.62 20.35
N LEU A 227 10.27 7.88 20.54
CA LEU A 227 11.38 8.26 21.41
C LEU A 227 11.09 7.80 22.84
N GLY A 228 11.51 6.58 23.18
CA GLY A 228 11.25 5.97 24.48
C GLY A 228 11.41 4.46 24.59
N MET A 229 11.80 3.74 23.52
CA MET A 229 12.15 2.32 23.64
C MET A 229 13.58 2.18 24.20
N ASN A 230 13.67 1.67 25.44
CA ASN A 230 14.92 1.18 26.01
C ASN A 230 15.54 0.16 25.06
N PHE A 231 16.71 0.48 24.52
CA PHE A 231 17.57 -0.51 23.91
C PHE A 231 17.97 -1.54 24.98
N PRO A 232 18.02 -2.85 24.66
CA PRO A 232 18.58 -3.82 25.58
C PRO A 232 20.04 -3.46 25.87
N GLN A 233 20.30 -3.03 27.10
CA GLN A 233 21.65 -2.95 27.66
C GLN A 233 22.20 -4.37 27.74
N ASN A 234 22.99 -4.76 26.75
CA ASN A 234 23.85 -5.93 26.91
C ASN A 234 24.99 -5.53 27.86
N HIS A 235 24.86 -5.98 29.10
CA HIS A 235 25.94 -5.99 30.07
C HIS A 235 27.08 -6.88 29.54
N TYR A 236 28.22 -6.25 29.30
CA TYR A 236 29.54 -6.88 29.38
C TYR A 236 30.41 -6.01 30.28
#